data_AF-A0A661PJ67-F1
#
_entry.id   AF-A0A661PJ67-F1
#
_cell.length_a   1.000
_cell.length_b   1.000
_cell.length_c   1.000
_cell.angle_alpha   90.00
_cell.angle_beta   90.00
_cell.angle_gamma   90.00
#
_symmetry.space_group_name_H-M   'P 1'
#
loop_
_entity.id
_entity.type
_entity.pdbx_description
1 polymer ?
#
loop_
_entity_poly.entity_id
_entity_poly.type
_entity_poly.pdbx_seq_one_letter_code
_entity_poly.pdbx_strand_id
1 'polypeptide(L)'
;MGTIICRSMDRPASIIGFKIARALVDEIDTMALDKATEAWRKIIARMRLKILGVVNGIGVTCTPEGFLFVYNHFAKNPTKLYSMVQASTFENEEYLPDDYIESLYETYPDQLVSAYVLGQFVNLTSGSVYSSFDRQKNHYSYTERNTKILMGNDFNVMHTCGILAQMENGVLRVYKEYVDMYDTPELVNVIQKDYPHKPLMLSFPDASGKNRHSSDASASDHATIRKVAQLRVNKSNPAIKDRYMAVNKALDDGLLTIDVKKCPELAEALEQQSFDKNGLPDKSSGVDHPIDGLGYLVYWYFPISKPKARLSMNIG
;
A
#
# COMPACT_ATOMS: atom_id res chain seq x y z
N MET A 1 44.32 -7.56 18.51
CA MET A 1 43.10 -7.62 19.35
C MET A 1 42.05 -6.69 18.75
N GLY A 2 40.80 -7.14 18.63
CA GLY A 2 39.68 -6.30 18.20
C GLY A 2 38.99 -5.64 19.40
N THR A 3 38.36 -4.48 19.18
CA THR A 3 37.52 -3.80 20.19
C THR A 3 36.07 -3.92 19.78
N ILE A 4 35.21 -4.35 20.71
CA ILE A 4 33.76 -4.36 20.57
C ILE A 4 33.19 -3.19 21.37
N ILE A 5 32.30 -2.41 20.77
CA ILE A 5 31.66 -1.25 21.39
C ILE A 5 30.16 -1.49 21.40
N CYS A 6 29.58 -1.69 22.59
CA CYS A 6 28.13 -1.80 22.75
C CYS A 6 27.50 -0.41 22.93
N ARG A 7 26.45 -0.12 22.16
CA ARG A 7 25.65 1.10 22.27
C ARG A 7 24.18 0.73 22.14
N SER A 8 23.33 1.49 22.81
CA SER A 8 21.88 1.36 22.71
C SER A 8 21.35 2.35 21.67
N MET A 9 20.49 1.85 20.77
CA MET A 9 19.77 2.69 19.83
C MET A 9 18.71 3.56 20.50
N ASP A 10 18.33 3.28 21.76
CA ASP A 10 17.46 4.18 22.50
C ASP A 10 18.08 5.54 22.80
N ARG A 11 19.41 5.61 22.75
CA ARG A 11 20.18 6.84 22.91
C ARG A 11 21.09 7.06 21.69
N PRO A 12 20.54 7.42 20.51
CA PRO A 12 21.33 7.62 19.29
C PRO A 12 22.46 8.63 19.47
N ALA A 13 22.26 9.64 20.33
CA ALA A 13 23.27 10.62 20.69
C ALA A 13 24.57 10.02 21.26
N SER A 14 24.53 8.81 21.82
CA SER A 14 25.72 8.11 22.34
C SER A 14 26.56 7.40 21.26
N ILE A 15 26.05 7.31 20.03
CA ILE A 15 26.70 6.65 18.88
C ILE A 15 27.60 7.67 18.16
N ILE A 16 28.58 8.19 18.89
CA ILE A 16 29.50 9.24 18.42
C ILE A 16 30.95 8.95 18.85
N GLY A 17 31.92 9.64 18.24
CA GLY A 17 33.31 9.63 18.70
C GLY A 17 34.17 8.42 18.31
N PHE A 18 33.60 7.29 17.89
CA PHE A 18 34.37 6.10 17.48
C PHE A 18 34.30 5.81 15.96
N LYS A 19 35.14 4.88 15.49
CA LYS A 19 35.14 4.32 14.13
C LYS A 19 35.14 2.80 14.18
N ILE A 20 34.36 2.16 13.33
CA ILE A 20 34.19 0.71 13.25
C ILE A 20 34.21 0.26 11.79
N ALA A 21 34.54 -1.01 11.57
CA ALA A 21 34.42 -1.68 10.28
C ALA A 21 33.18 -2.59 10.21
N ARG A 22 32.64 -3.03 11.35
CA ARG A 22 31.45 -3.88 11.42
C ARG A 22 30.50 -3.36 12.49
N ALA A 23 29.20 -3.42 12.21
CA ALA A 23 28.14 -3.23 13.19
C ALA A 23 27.16 -4.39 13.09
N LEU A 24 26.60 -4.80 14.22
CA LEU A 24 25.41 -5.62 14.30
C LEU A 24 24.33 -4.75 14.95
N VAL A 25 23.19 -4.66 14.29
CA VAL A 25 22.05 -3.84 14.69
C VAL A 25 20.90 -4.79 14.94
N ASP A 26 20.46 -4.85 16.19
CA ASP A 26 19.46 -5.80 16.64
C ASP A 26 18.14 -5.07 16.94
N GLU A 27 17.04 -5.61 16.43
CA GLU A 27 15.66 -5.16 16.67
C GLU A 27 15.37 -3.68 16.41
N ILE A 28 15.96 -3.13 15.34
CA ILE A 28 15.76 -1.72 14.96
C ILE A 28 14.31 -1.37 14.63
N ASP A 29 13.52 -2.35 14.17
CA ASP A 29 12.11 -2.17 13.79
C ASP A 29 11.16 -2.12 14.99
N THR A 30 11.63 -2.40 16.21
CA THR A 30 10.86 -2.17 17.45
C THR A 30 10.78 -0.68 17.83
N MET A 31 11.56 0.18 17.17
CA MET A 31 11.62 1.61 17.43
C MET A 31 10.69 2.39 16.50
N ALA A 32 10.19 3.54 16.96
CA ALA A 32 9.51 4.48 16.08
C ALA A 32 10.41 4.89 14.89
N LEU A 33 9.82 5.00 13.69
CA LEU A 33 10.52 5.18 12.42
C LEU A 33 11.55 6.33 12.42
N ASP A 34 11.21 7.48 12.99
CA ASP A 34 12.11 8.63 13.07
C ASP A 34 13.35 8.34 13.92
N LYS A 35 13.16 7.63 15.05
CA LYS A 35 14.24 7.27 15.98
C LYS A 35 15.13 6.18 15.38
N ALA A 36 14.54 5.19 14.70
CA ALA A 36 15.27 4.19 13.92
C ALA A 36 16.12 4.86 12.83
N THR A 37 15.54 5.81 12.09
CA THR A 37 16.23 6.57 11.04
C THR A 37 17.39 7.40 11.61
N GLU A 38 17.20 8.04 12.77
CA GLU A 38 18.27 8.77 13.46
C GLU A 38 19.41 7.82 13.89
N ALA A 39 19.08 6.71 14.55
CA ALA A 39 20.05 5.71 14.98
C ALA A 39 20.86 5.17 13.80
N TRP A 40 20.19 4.80 12.70
CA TRP A 40 20.84 4.32 11.48
C TRP A 40 21.83 5.33 10.91
N ARG A 41 21.44 6.61 10.79
CA ARG A 41 22.32 7.70 10.33
C ARG A 41 23.57 7.84 11.20
N LYS A 42 23.44 7.68 12.52
CA LYS A 42 24.59 7.73 13.44
C LYS A 42 25.51 6.52 13.26
N ILE A 43 24.94 5.31 13.16
CA ILE A 43 25.67 4.05 12.99
C ILE A 43 26.46 4.06 11.68
N ILE A 44 25.81 4.35 10.55
CA ILE A 44 26.48 4.37 9.25
C ILE A 44 27.62 5.39 9.21
N ALA A 45 27.48 6.53 9.89
CA ALA A 45 28.55 7.52 10.01
C ALA A 45 29.77 7.01 10.82
N ARG A 46 29.65 5.89 11.55
CA ARG A 46 30.77 5.25 12.25
C ARG A 46 31.53 4.24 11.38
N MET A 47 30.98 3.85 10.25
CA MET A 47 31.53 2.87 9.29
C MET A 47 32.69 3.44 8.44
N ARG A 48 33.69 4.02 9.11
CA ARG A 48 34.83 4.73 8.48
C ARG A 48 36.20 4.21 8.88
N LEU A 49 36.27 3.03 9.50
CA LEU A 49 37.55 2.39 9.78
C LEU A 49 38.15 1.87 8.46
N LYS A 50 39.44 2.17 8.21
CA LYS A 50 40.16 1.72 7.02
C LYS A 50 41.15 0.63 7.42
N ILE A 51 40.92 -0.59 6.94
CA ILE A 51 41.81 -1.74 7.08
C ILE A 51 41.96 -2.36 5.70
N LEU A 52 43.19 -2.69 5.29
CA LEU A 52 43.44 -3.29 3.98
C LEU A 52 42.67 -4.61 3.84
N GLY A 53 41.92 -4.74 2.74
CA GLY A 53 41.14 -5.95 2.45
C GLY A 53 39.82 -6.09 3.23
N VAL A 54 39.46 -5.14 4.10
CA VAL A 54 38.21 -5.19 4.87
C VAL A 54 37.19 -4.25 4.26
N VAL A 55 36.03 -4.81 3.92
CA VAL A 55 34.83 -4.05 3.53
C VAL A 55 34.02 -3.75 4.80
N ASN A 56 33.65 -2.48 4.97
CA ASN A 56 32.80 -2.06 6.07
C ASN A 56 31.37 -2.54 5.83
N GLY A 57 30.71 -3.11 6.83
CA GLY A 57 29.35 -3.62 6.69
C GLY A 57 28.55 -3.65 7.97
N ILE A 58 27.24 -3.50 7.84
CA ILE A 58 26.28 -3.53 8.94
C ILE A 58 25.41 -4.78 8.74
N GLY A 59 25.32 -5.62 9.77
CA GLY A 59 24.29 -6.67 9.85
C GLY A 59 23.07 -6.12 10.59
N VAL A 60 21.88 -6.45 10.12
CA VAL A 60 20.62 -6.14 10.79
C VAL A 60 19.88 -7.44 11.06
N THR A 61 19.40 -7.63 12.28
CA THR A 61 18.55 -8.75 12.72
C THR A 61 17.31 -8.16 13.38
N CYS A 62 16.11 -8.56 12.96
CA CYS A 62 14.87 -8.04 13.52
C CYS A 62 13.68 -8.93 13.17
N THR A 63 12.62 -8.85 13.97
CA THR A 63 11.29 -9.27 13.58
C THR A 63 10.61 -8.24 12.68
N PRO A 64 9.76 -8.64 11.71
CA PRO A 64 8.94 -7.70 10.98
C PRO A 64 7.91 -7.03 11.91
N GLU A 65 8.08 -5.74 12.18
CA GLU A 65 7.13 -4.95 12.99
C GLU A 65 6.20 -4.09 12.10
N GLY A 66 5.81 -4.66 10.95
CA GLY A 66 5.04 -3.98 9.91
C GLY A 66 5.89 -3.14 8.96
N PHE A 67 5.30 -2.10 8.37
CA PHE A 67 5.90 -1.33 7.27
C PHE A 67 6.86 -0.22 7.75
N LEU A 68 7.78 -0.56 8.65
CA LEU A 68 8.70 0.37 9.32
C LEU A 68 10.06 0.49 8.62
N PHE A 69 11.15 0.65 9.38
CA PHE A 69 12.45 1.08 8.85
C PHE A 69 13.06 0.01 7.92
N VAL A 70 13.05 -1.26 8.33
CA VAL A 70 13.64 -2.35 7.56
C VAL A 70 12.82 -2.61 6.30
N TYR A 71 11.49 -2.65 6.38
CA TYR A 71 10.64 -2.71 5.19
C TYR A 71 11.01 -1.61 4.18
N ASN A 72 11.07 -0.35 4.63
CA ASN A 72 11.32 0.78 3.73
C ASN A 72 12.70 0.73 3.05
N HIS A 73 13.76 0.35 3.76
CA HIS A 73 15.15 0.42 3.26
C HIS A 73 15.64 -0.88 2.61
N PHE A 74 15.14 -2.04 3.07
CA PHE A 74 15.64 -3.34 2.66
C PHE A 74 14.66 -4.11 1.77
N ALA A 75 13.34 -3.89 1.91
CA ALA A 75 12.32 -4.57 1.11
C ALA A 75 11.80 -3.70 -0.03
N LYS A 76 11.29 -2.50 0.30
CA LYS A 76 10.63 -1.59 -0.65
C LYS A 76 11.63 -0.89 -1.56
N ASN A 77 12.64 -0.23 -1.00
CA ASN A 77 13.59 0.60 -1.77
C ASN A 77 15.06 0.15 -1.59
N PRO A 78 15.41 -1.11 -1.85
CA PRO A 78 16.79 -1.56 -1.70
C PRO A 78 17.69 -0.87 -2.73
N THR A 79 18.73 -0.19 -2.25
CA THR A 79 19.84 0.22 -3.12
C THR A 79 20.87 -0.90 -3.21
N LYS A 80 21.89 -0.79 -4.08
CA LYS A 80 23.01 -1.75 -4.16
C LYS A 80 23.77 -1.99 -2.84
N LEU A 81 23.52 -1.18 -1.82
CA LEU A 81 24.14 -1.27 -0.49
C LEU A 81 23.27 -2.03 0.52
N TYR A 82 22.02 -2.37 0.18
CA TYR A 82 21.06 -3.03 1.05
C TYR A 82 20.64 -4.36 0.42
N SER A 83 20.60 -5.39 1.26
CA SER A 83 20.13 -6.71 0.89
C SER A 83 19.47 -7.34 2.11
N MET A 84 18.47 -8.16 1.87
CA MET A 84 17.72 -8.85 2.91
C MET A 84 17.51 -10.31 2.51
N VAL A 85 17.46 -11.16 3.52
CA VAL A 85 16.89 -12.50 3.45
C VAL A 85 15.78 -12.52 4.50
N GLN A 86 14.59 -12.98 4.10
CA GLN A 86 13.50 -13.25 5.03
C GLN A 86 13.59 -14.72 5.44
N ALA A 87 13.46 -14.98 6.73
CA ALA A 87 13.51 -16.33 7.28
C ALA A 87 12.23 -16.59 8.09
N SER A 88 11.65 -17.77 7.89
CA SER A 88 10.52 -18.28 8.66
C SER A 88 10.98 -19.14 9.83
N THR A 89 10.15 -19.28 10.87
CA THR A 89 10.41 -20.20 11.99
C THR A 89 10.57 -21.65 11.51
N PHE A 90 9.89 -22.04 10.42
CA PHE A 90 10.00 -23.37 9.82
C PHE A 90 11.42 -23.70 9.34
N GLU A 91 12.23 -22.70 8.98
CA GLU A 91 13.64 -22.93 8.59
C GLU A 91 14.51 -23.39 9.77
N ASN A 92 14.03 -23.21 11.01
CA ASN A 92 14.70 -23.66 12.23
C ASN A 92 13.93 -24.80 12.93
N GLU A 93 12.95 -25.42 12.27
CA GLU A 93 12.03 -26.42 12.85
C GLU A 93 12.76 -27.59 13.53
N GLU A 94 13.85 -28.09 12.95
CA GLU A 94 14.66 -29.19 13.51
C GLU A 94 15.18 -28.90 14.94
N TYR A 95 15.31 -27.62 15.29
CA TYR A 95 15.85 -27.17 16.59
C TYR A 95 14.78 -26.65 17.54
N LEU A 96 13.50 -26.83 17.21
CA LEU A 96 12.36 -26.39 18.01
C LEU A 96 11.63 -27.59 18.63
N PRO A 97 10.92 -27.40 19.76
CA PRO A 97 9.97 -28.40 20.25
C PRO A 97 8.92 -28.72 19.17
N ASP A 98 8.52 -30.00 19.08
CA ASP A 98 7.58 -30.51 18.07
C ASP A 98 6.25 -29.73 18.02
N ASP A 99 5.80 -29.20 19.16
CA ASP A 99 4.55 -28.45 19.32
C ASP A 99 4.71 -26.93 19.23
N TYR A 100 5.93 -26.41 19.10
CA TYR A 100 6.20 -24.98 19.20
C TYR A 100 5.48 -24.18 18.12
N ILE A 101 5.62 -24.57 16.86
CA ILE A 101 4.99 -23.85 15.74
C ILE A 101 3.47 -23.94 15.85
N GLU A 102 2.92 -25.13 16.11
CA GLU A 102 1.47 -25.35 16.30
C GLU A 102 0.93 -24.45 17.41
N SER A 103 1.62 -24.36 18.55
CA SER A 103 1.21 -23.50 19.66
C SER A 103 1.15 -22.01 19.29
N LEU A 104 2.03 -21.54 18.39
CA LEU A 104 1.98 -20.17 17.88
C LEU A 104 0.77 -19.96 16.98
N TYR A 105 0.45 -20.92 16.10
CA TYR A 105 -0.76 -20.85 15.27
C TYR A 105 -2.06 -20.89 16.08
N GLU A 106 -2.10 -21.63 17.20
CA GLU A 106 -3.26 -21.65 18.09
C GLU A 106 -3.42 -20.35 18.89
N THR A 107 -2.30 -19.70 19.24
CA THR A 107 -2.29 -18.55 20.16
C THR A 107 -2.39 -17.21 19.43
N TYR A 108 -1.72 -17.08 18.28
CA TYR A 108 -1.57 -15.82 17.58
C TYR A 108 -2.72 -15.55 16.60
N PRO A 109 -3.22 -14.32 16.51
CA PRO A 109 -4.01 -13.88 15.35
C PRO A 109 -3.21 -14.05 14.05
N ASP A 110 -3.90 -14.25 12.93
CA ASP A 110 -3.29 -14.49 11.60
C ASP A 110 -2.20 -13.48 11.21
N GLN A 111 -2.35 -12.20 11.59
CA GLN A 111 -1.34 -11.18 11.31
C GLN A 111 -0.05 -11.41 12.12
N LEU A 112 -0.16 -11.80 13.40
CA LEU A 112 1.01 -12.11 14.23
C LEU A 112 1.70 -13.40 13.77
N VAL A 113 0.93 -14.39 13.31
CA VAL A 113 1.50 -15.58 12.65
C VAL A 113 2.28 -15.18 11.40
N SER A 114 1.70 -14.35 10.54
CA SER A 114 2.34 -13.91 9.30
C SER A 114 3.67 -13.18 9.56
N ALA A 115 3.72 -12.30 10.57
CA ALA A 115 4.97 -11.61 10.91
C ALA A 115 5.97 -12.48 11.66
N TYR A 116 5.55 -13.10 12.76
CA TYR A 116 6.47 -13.72 13.73
C TYR A 116 6.77 -15.18 13.45
N VAL A 117 5.94 -15.87 12.65
CA VAL A 117 6.20 -17.26 12.22
C VAL A 117 6.68 -17.31 10.77
N LEU A 118 6.01 -16.58 9.88
CA LEU A 118 6.34 -16.60 8.44
C LEU A 118 7.37 -15.52 8.02
N GLY A 119 7.73 -14.60 8.92
CA GLY A 119 8.73 -13.56 8.62
C GLY A 119 8.26 -12.51 7.62
N GLN A 120 6.95 -12.25 7.54
CA GLN A 120 6.34 -11.35 6.54
C GLN A 120 6.07 -9.95 7.09
N PHE A 121 6.20 -8.93 6.24
CA PHE A 121 5.75 -7.57 6.58
C PHE A 121 4.23 -7.46 6.37
N VAL A 122 3.48 -7.33 7.47
CA VAL A 122 2.01 -7.19 7.48
C VAL A 122 1.57 -6.09 8.44
N ASN A 123 0.29 -5.70 8.39
CA ASN A 123 -0.25 -4.76 9.36
C ASN A 123 -0.49 -5.45 10.72
N LEU A 124 0.23 -5.03 11.77
CA LEU A 124 0.18 -5.64 13.10
C LEU A 124 -0.77 -4.95 14.08
N THR A 125 -1.05 -3.66 13.87
CA THR A 125 -1.77 -2.83 14.85
C THR A 125 -3.28 -2.76 14.59
N SER A 126 -3.71 -3.06 13.37
CA SER A 126 -5.12 -3.07 12.98
C SER A 126 -5.37 -4.04 11.83
N GLY A 127 -6.62 -4.54 11.75
CA GLY A 127 -7.02 -5.38 10.63
C GLY A 127 -6.86 -4.65 9.29
N SER A 128 -6.43 -5.37 8.26
CA SER A 128 -6.39 -4.85 6.90
C SER A 128 -7.80 -4.61 6.37
N VAL A 129 -8.02 -3.45 5.74
CA VAL A 129 -9.29 -3.13 5.08
C VAL A 129 -9.48 -3.98 3.84
N TYR A 130 -8.39 -4.31 3.14
CA TYR A 130 -8.39 -5.08 1.90
C TYR A 130 -7.79 -6.47 2.09
N SER A 131 -8.31 -7.23 3.04
CA SER A 131 -7.80 -8.57 3.39
C SER A 131 -7.85 -9.59 2.24
N SER A 132 -8.62 -9.33 1.18
CA SER A 132 -8.70 -10.18 -0.01
C SER A 132 -7.59 -9.91 -1.03
N PHE A 133 -6.80 -8.84 -0.85
CA PHE A 133 -5.70 -8.52 -1.74
C PHE A 133 -4.48 -9.39 -1.42
N ASP A 134 -4.02 -10.11 -2.43
CA ASP A 134 -2.73 -10.80 -2.43
C ASP A 134 -1.94 -10.37 -3.67
N ARG A 135 -0.73 -9.85 -3.45
CA ARG A 135 0.11 -9.28 -4.51
C ARG A 135 0.40 -10.25 -5.64
N GLN A 136 0.53 -11.55 -5.36
CA GLN A 136 0.86 -12.55 -6.38
C GLN A 136 -0.41 -13.03 -7.10
N LYS A 137 -1.45 -13.39 -6.36
CA LYS A 137 -2.74 -13.88 -6.86
C LYS A 137 -3.45 -12.83 -7.71
N ASN A 138 -3.42 -11.57 -7.29
CA ASN A 138 -4.12 -10.48 -7.97
C ASN A 138 -3.26 -9.77 -9.02
N HIS A 139 -1.98 -10.15 -9.18
CA HIS A 139 -1.13 -9.60 -10.24
C HIS A 139 -1.57 -10.10 -11.62
N TYR A 140 -1.74 -9.17 -12.56
CA TYR A 140 -1.86 -9.50 -13.97
C TYR A 140 -1.15 -8.44 -14.84
N SER A 141 -0.15 -8.86 -15.61
CA SER A 141 0.53 -7.94 -16.53
C SER A 141 -0.37 -7.64 -17.73
N TYR A 142 -0.93 -6.43 -17.77
CA TYR A 142 -1.92 -6.02 -18.77
C TYR A 142 -1.31 -5.02 -19.75
N THR A 143 -1.48 -5.29 -21.04
CA THR A 143 -1.17 -4.33 -22.10
C THR A 143 -2.46 -3.66 -22.53
N GLU A 144 -2.48 -2.32 -22.43
CA GLU A 144 -3.61 -1.51 -22.86
C GLU A 144 -4.02 -1.85 -24.31
N ARG A 145 -5.33 -1.99 -24.52
CA ARG A 145 -5.92 -2.19 -25.85
C ARG A 145 -6.58 -0.92 -26.35
N ASN A 146 -6.81 -0.84 -27.66
CA ASN A 146 -7.59 0.25 -28.26
C ASN A 146 -9.09 0.08 -28.00
N THR A 147 -9.49 0.16 -26.73
CA THR A 147 -10.88 0.09 -26.25
C THR A 147 -11.12 1.21 -25.22
N LYS A 148 -12.36 1.34 -24.74
CA LYS A 148 -12.69 2.37 -23.74
C LYS A 148 -11.78 2.25 -22.51
N ILE A 149 -11.26 3.38 -22.03
CA ILE A 149 -10.49 3.47 -20.78
C ILE A 149 -11.44 3.84 -19.65
N LEU A 150 -11.33 3.15 -18.53
CA LEU A 150 -12.09 3.41 -17.31
C LEU A 150 -11.13 4.02 -16.29
N MET A 151 -11.54 5.10 -15.64
CA MET A 151 -10.69 5.81 -14.70
C MET A 151 -11.42 6.06 -13.37
N GLY A 152 -10.96 5.44 -12.29
CA GLY A 152 -11.34 5.82 -10.92
C GLY A 152 -10.60 7.09 -10.51
N ASN A 153 -11.27 8.05 -9.88
CA ASN A 153 -10.65 9.34 -9.51
C ASN A 153 -10.89 9.68 -8.04
N ASP A 154 -9.85 10.17 -7.37
CA ASP A 154 -9.93 10.91 -6.11
C ASP A 154 -9.32 12.31 -6.32
N PHE A 155 -10.07 13.37 -6.02
CA PHE A 155 -9.71 14.76 -6.35
C PHE A 155 -9.10 15.52 -5.15
N ASN A 156 -8.43 14.81 -4.24
CA ASN A 156 -7.79 15.47 -3.12
C ASN A 156 -6.61 16.34 -3.61
N VAL A 157 -6.59 17.61 -3.23
CA VAL A 157 -5.53 18.55 -3.64
C VAL A 157 -4.20 18.09 -3.03
N MET A 158 -3.12 18.17 -3.81
CA MET A 158 -1.79 17.58 -3.56
C MET A 158 -1.72 16.06 -3.55
N HIS A 159 -2.86 15.36 -3.64
CA HIS A 159 -2.96 13.90 -3.62
C HIS A 159 -3.95 13.37 -4.67
N THR A 160 -4.06 14.08 -5.80
CA THR A 160 -5.06 13.76 -6.81
C THR A 160 -4.65 12.46 -7.52
N CYS A 161 -5.58 11.51 -7.59
CA CYS A 161 -5.32 10.17 -8.11
C CYS A 161 -6.22 9.81 -9.29
N GLY A 162 -5.66 9.07 -10.26
CA GLY A 162 -6.36 8.52 -11.41
C GLY A 162 -5.95 7.07 -11.65
N ILE A 163 -6.84 6.12 -11.36
CA ILE A 163 -6.60 4.68 -11.52
C ILE A 163 -7.22 4.19 -12.81
N LEU A 164 -6.39 3.75 -13.76
CA LEU A 164 -6.80 3.40 -15.11
C LEU A 164 -6.97 1.89 -15.24
N ALA A 165 -8.10 1.50 -15.83
CA ALA A 165 -8.46 0.12 -16.08
C ALA A 165 -9.18 -0.07 -17.41
N GLN A 166 -9.20 -1.32 -17.89
CA GLN A 166 -10.07 -1.76 -18.98
C GLN A 166 -10.90 -2.95 -18.54
N MET A 167 -12.11 -3.05 -19.08
CA MET A 167 -12.97 -4.21 -18.87
C MET A 167 -12.67 -5.24 -19.97
N GLU A 168 -12.20 -6.42 -19.59
CA GLU A 168 -11.91 -7.53 -20.50
C GLU A 168 -12.55 -8.81 -19.96
N ASN A 169 -13.45 -9.43 -20.76
CA ASN A 169 -14.11 -10.69 -20.41
C ASN A 169 -14.78 -10.68 -19.02
N GLY A 170 -15.35 -9.54 -18.63
CA GLY A 170 -15.99 -9.36 -17.32
C GLY A 170 -15.03 -9.07 -16.16
N VAL A 171 -13.72 -9.02 -16.42
CA VAL A 171 -12.68 -8.69 -15.43
C VAL A 171 -12.21 -7.26 -15.64
N LEU A 172 -12.15 -6.49 -14.55
CA LEU A 172 -11.57 -5.16 -14.53
C LEU A 172 -10.05 -5.27 -14.37
N ARG A 173 -9.31 -4.90 -15.41
CA ARG A 173 -7.85 -4.96 -15.49
C ARG A 173 -7.25 -3.58 -15.22
N VAL A 174 -6.76 -3.34 -14.01
CA VAL A 174 -6.03 -2.11 -13.66
C VAL A 174 -4.60 -2.22 -14.18
N TYR A 175 -4.13 -1.21 -14.91
CA TYR A 175 -2.86 -1.30 -15.64
C TYR A 175 -2.01 -0.03 -15.61
N LYS A 176 -2.54 1.07 -15.08
CA LYS A 176 -1.82 2.32 -14.94
C LYS A 176 -2.41 3.13 -13.79
N GLU A 177 -1.56 3.85 -13.08
CA GLU A 177 -1.95 4.76 -12.01
C GLU A 177 -1.31 6.14 -12.21
N TYR A 178 -2.04 7.18 -11.82
CA TYR A 178 -1.53 8.51 -11.53
C TYR A 178 -1.79 8.73 -10.05
N VAL A 179 -0.74 8.94 -9.26
CA VAL A 179 -0.81 9.11 -7.80
C VAL A 179 -0.05 10.38 -7.44
N ASP A 180 -0.49 11.07 -6.38
CA ASP A 180 0.10 12.32 -5.88
C ASP A 180 0.24 13.44 -6.93
N MET A 181 -0.78 13.59 -7.79
CA MET A 181 -0.87 14.80 -8.64
C MET A 181 -1.25 16.01 -7.77
N TYR A 182 -0.67 17.17 -8.08
CA TYR A 182 -0.92 18.41 -7.36
C TYR A 182 -2.40 18.81 -7.38
N ASP A 183 -3.05 18.69 -8.54
CA ASP A 183 -4.46 19.01 -8.71
C ASP A 183 -5.06 18.33 -9.96
N THR A 184 -6.38 18.50 -10.14
CA THR A 184 -7.10 17.99 -11.32
C THR A 184 -6.61 18.59 -12.65
N PRO A 185 -6.27 19.89 -12.77
CA PRO A 185 -5.60 20.43 -13.95
C PRO A 185 -4.31 19.72 -14.35
N GLU A 186 -3.43 19.41 -13.39
CA GLU A 186 -2.20 18.64 -13.65
C GLU A 186 -2.53 17.25 -14.18
N LEU A 187 -3.43 16.52 -13.51
CA LEU A 187 -3.89 15.20 -13.97
C LEU A 187 -4.39 15.25 -15.42
N VAL A 188 -5.21 16.25 -15.77
CA VAL A 188 -5.69 16.47 -17.15
C VAL A 188 -4.55 16.70 -18.14
N ASN A 189 -3.57 17.53 -17.77
CA ASN A 189 -2.42 17.82 -18.64
C ASN A 189 -1.58 16.56 -18.90
N VAL A 190 -1.35 15.74 -17.88
CA VAL A 190 -0.62 14.47 -18.01
C VAL A 190 -1.40 13.48 -18.89
N ILE A 191 -2.71 13.33 -18.67
CA ILE A 191 -3.57 12.48 -19.51
C ILE A 191 -3.53 12.91 -20.97
N GLN A 192 -3.57 14.22 -21.27
CA GLN A 192 -3.50 14.72 -22.64
C GLN A 192 -2.16 14.41 -23.34
N LYS A 193 -1.06 14.42 -22.58
CA LYS A 193 0.27 14.04 -23.10
C LYS A 193 0.37 12.54 -23.35
N ASP A 194 -0.15 11.73 -22.45
CA ASP A 194 -0.12 10.27 -22.55
C ASP A 194 -1.09 9.74 -23.62
N TYR A 195 -2.21 10.43 -23.83
CA TYR A 195 -3.28 10.06 -24.75
C TYR A 195 -3.58 11.17 -25.78
N PRO A 196 -2.62 11.51 -26.67
CA PRO A 196 -2.80 12.60 -27.64
C PRO A 196 -3.90 12.32 -28.66
N HIS A 197 -4.22 11.05 -28.88
CA HIS A 197 -5.28 10.59 -29.79
C HIS A 197 -6.69 10.62 -29.16
N LYS A 198 -6.81 10.99 -27.87
CA LYS A 198 -8.07 11.16 -27.13
C LYS A 198 -9.02 9.96 -27.26
N PRO A 199 -8.65 8.78 -26.71
CA PRO A 199 -9.53 7.63 -26.71
C PRO A 199 -10.80 7.90 -25.90
N LEU A 200 -11.82 7.06 -26.09
CA LEU A 200 -13.01 7.11 -25.24
C LEU A 200 -12.62 6.78 -23.80
N MET A 201 -12.60 7.80 -22.93
CA MET A 201 -12.31 7.65 -21.51
C MET A 201 -13.56 7.95 -20.68
N LEU A 202 -13.85 7.09 -19.70
CA LEU A 202 -14.92 7.27 -18.71
C LEU A 202 -14.31 7.45 -17.33
N SER A 203 -14.66 8.53 -16.63
CA SER A 203 -14.18 8.82 -15.28
C SER A 203 -15.30 8.57 -14.26
N PHE A 204 -14.95 7.88 -13.17
CA PHE A 204 -15.81 7.47 -12.06
C PHE A 204 -15.33 8.13 -10.76
N PRO A 205 -15.61 9.42 -10.56
CA PRO A 205 -15.21 10.14 -9.35
C PRO A 205 -16.27 10.02 -8.25
N ASP A 206 -15.91 10.55 -7.10
CA ASP A 206 -16.86 10.89 -6.05
C ASP A 206 -17.84 12.02 -6.49
N ALA A 207 -18.99 12.08 -5.83
CA ALA A 207 -20.09 13.00 -6.12
C ALA A 207 -19.84 14.43 -5.62
N SER A 208 -18.83 14.66 -4.77
CA SER A 208 -18.53 15.97 -4.17
C SER A 208 -17.71 16.87 -5.09
N GLY A 209 -16.93 16.32 -6.05
CA GLY A 209 -16.13 17.08 -7.03
C GLY A 209 -16.91 18.01 -7.98
N LYS A 210 -18.24 18.14 -7.83
CA LYS A 210 -19.07 19.15 -8.48
C LYS A 210 -18.97 20.52 -7.82
N ASN A 211 -18.63 20.57 -6.54
CA ASN A 211 -18.54 21.80 -5.76
C ASN A 211 -17.29 22.58 -6.18
N ARG A 212 -17.36 23.90 -6.15
CA ARG A 212 -16.18 24.75 -6.36
C ARG A 212 -15.41 24.80 -5.04
N HIS A 213 -14.11 24.52 -5.08
CA HIS A 213 -13.24 24.83 -3.95
C HIS A 213 -13.04 26.35 -3.90
N SER A 214 -13.22 26.95 -2.73
CA SER A 214 -13.19 28.41 -2.50
C SER A 214 -11.79 29.03 -2.57
N SER A 215 -10.79 28.27 -3.03
CA SER A 215 -9.41 28.69 -3.20
C SER A 215 -8.96 28.39 -4.65
N ASP A 216 -8.94 29.45 -5.46
CA ASP A 216 -8.26 29.61 -6.77
C ASP A 216 -8.68 28.80 -8.01
N ALA A 217 -9.64 27.88 -7.97
CA ALA A 217 -10.19 27.26 -9.19
C ALA A 217 -11.59 27.81 -9.53
N SER A 218 -11.71 28.57 -10.63
CA SER A 218 -13.02 29.03 -11.14
C SER A 218 -13.92 27.88 -11.63
N ALA A 219 -13.34 26.69 -11.87
CA ALA A 219 -14.00 25.48 -12.33
C ALA A 219 -13.86 24.35 -11.30
N SER A 220 -14.90 23.54 -11.11
CA SER A 220 -14.86 22.35 -10.25
C SER A 220 -14.07 21.21 -10.91
N ASP A 221 -13.63 20.23 -10.11
CA ASP A 221 -12.88 19.07 -10.62
C ASP A 221 -13.66 18.31 -11.69
N HIS A 222 -14.97 18.16 -11.50
CA HIS A 222 -15.87 17.58 -12.50
C HIS A 222 -15.89 18.39 -13.81
N ALA A 223 -15.78 19.71 -13.76
CA ALA A 223 -15.70 20.52 -14.98
C ALA A 223 -14.32 20.39 -15.65
N THR A 224 -13.26 20.27 -14.86
CA THR A 224 -11.89 20.13 -15.36
C THR A 224 -11.64 18.78 -16.02
N ILE A 225 -12.00 17.68 -15.36
CA ILE A 225 -11.78 16.32 -15.87
C ILE A 225 -12.60 16.01 -17.13
N ARG A 226 -13.74 16.70 -17.33
CA ARG A 226 -14.56 16.61 -18.56
C ARG A 226 -13.81 16.98 -19.84
N LYS A 227 -12.67 17.66 -19.74
CA LYS A 227 -11.80 17.98 -20.88
C LYS A 227 -11.14 16.74 -21.50
N VAL A 228 -11.04 15.64 -20.75
CA VAL A 228 -10.39 14.39 -21.19
C VAL A 228 -11.25 13.14 -21.03
N ALA A 229 -12.28 13.17 -20.18
CA ALA A 229 -13.11 12.00 -19.91
C ALA A 229 -14.61 12.35 -19.81
N GLN A 230 -15.48 11.40 -20.18
CA GLN A 230 -16.91 11.50 -19.85
C GLN A 230 -17.15 11.05 -18.42
N LEU A 231 -17.90 11.83 -17.64
CA LEU A 231 -18.19 11.49 -16.26
C LEU A 231 -19.29 10.43 -16.11
N ARG A 232 -19.10 9.55 -15.13
CA ARG A 232 -20.05 8.58 -14.61
C ARG A 232 -20.09 8.72 -13.08
N VAL A 233 -20.97 9.57 -12.59
CA VAL A 233 -21.07 9.93 -11.17
C VAL A 233 -22.40 9.43 -10.62
N ASN A 234 -22.36 8.81 -9.45
CA ASN A 234 -23.58 8.47 -8.70
C ASN A 234 -24.26 9.74 -8.15
N LYS A 235 -25.56 9.66 -7.86
CA LYS A 235 -26.30 10.78 -7.24
C LYS A 235 -25.71 11.18 -5.88
N SER A 236 -25.17 10.20 -5.15
CA SER A 236 -24.50 10.34 -3.87
C SER A 236 -23.33 9.38 -3.79
N ASN A 237 -22.36 9.68 -2.91
CA ASN A 237 -21.26 8.77 -2.65
C ASN A 237 -21.77 7.46 -2.04
N PRO A 238 -21.31 6.29 -2.52
CA PRO A 238 -21.60 5.02 -1.86
C PRO A 238 -20.96 4.99 -0.47
N ALA A 239 -21.58 4.26 0.45
CA ALA A 239 -21.07 4.09 1.81
C ALA A 239 -19.65 3.50 1.77
N ILE A 240 -18.76 4.02 2.61
CA ILE A 240 -17.34 3.60 2.67
C ILE A 240 -17.23 2.07 2.81
N LYS A 241 -18.06 1.48 3.70
CA LYS A 241 -18.15 0.04 3.88
C LYS A 241 -18.52 -0.73 2.62
N ASP A 242 -19.52 -0.25 1.91
CA ASP A 242 -19.96 -0.92 0.68
C ASP A 242 -18.89 -0.79 -0.43
N ARG A 243 -18.07 0.28 -0.44
CA ARG A 243 -16.93 0.44 -1.37
C ARG A 243 -15.84 -0.59 -1.12
N TYR A 244 -15.28 -0.65 0.09
CA TYR A 244 -14.16 -1.56 0.35
C TYR A 244 -14.61 -3.03 0.26
N MET A 245 -15.86 -3.35 0.64
CA MET A 245 -16.41 -4.69 0.47
C MET A 245 -16.54 -5.08 -1.00
N ALA A 246 -16.92 -4.15 -1.89
CA ALA A 246 -16.98 -4.40 -3.34
C ALA A 246 -15.60 -4.72 -3.91
N VAL A 247 -14.56 -4.00 -3.46
CA VAL A 247 -13.16 -4.28 -3.85
C VAL A 247 -12.72 -5.66 -3.38
N ASN A 248 -12.89 -5.97 -2.09
CA ASN A 248 -12.53 -7.30 -1.56
C ASN A 248 -13.23 -8.43 -2.31
N LYS A 249 -14.54 -8.31 -2.53
CA LYS A 249 -15.30 -9.30 -3.28
C LYS A 249 -14.79 -9.45 -4.72
N ALA A 250 -14.49 -8.35 -5.41
CA ALA A 250 -13.99 -8.40 -6.78
C ALA A 250 -12.59 -9.04 -6.86
N LEU A 251 -11.74 -8.82 -5.86
CA LEU A 251 -10.43 -9.47 -5.75
C LEU A 251 -10.58 -10.98 -5.51
N ASP A 252 -11.48 -11.38 -4.61
CA ASP A 252 -11.72 -12.79 -4.29
C ASP A 252 -12.34 -13.57 -5.46
N ASP A 253 -13.32 -12.96 -6.13
CA ASP A 253 -14.02 -13.57 -7.27
C ASP A 253 -13.17 -13.54 -8.56
N GLY A 254 -11.96 -12.97 -8.53
CA GLY A 254 -11.09 -12.82 -9.70
C GLY A 254 -11.62 -11.84 -10.76
N LEU A 255 -12.53 -10.94 -10.37
CA LEU A 255 -13.14 -9.90 -11.22
C LEU A 255 -12.33 -8.60 -11.24
N LEU A 256 -11.33 -8.48 -10.37
CA LEU A 256 -10.38 -7.37 -10.33
C LEU A 256 -8.95 -7.92 -10.33
N THR A 257 -8.12 -7.42 -11.24
CA THR A 257 -6.67 -7.68 -11.22
C THR A 257 -5.88 -6.40 -11.42
N ILE A 258 -4.68 -6.36 -10.85
CA ILE A 258 -3.83 -5.17 -10.83
C ILE A 258 -2.48 -5.53 -11.44
N ASP A 259 -2.00 -4.75 -12.41
CA ASP A 259 -0.61 -4.83 -12.85
C ASP A 259 0.29 -4.19 -11.78
N VAL A 260 0.61 -4.92 -10.71
CA VAL A 260 1.38 -4.42 -9.56
C VAL A 260 2.76 -3.83 -9.92
N LYS A 261 3.27 -4.10 -11.13
CA LYS A 261 4.52 -3.50 -11.62
C LYS A 261 4.29 -2.09 -12.20
N LYS A 262 3.11 -1.85 -12.77
CA LYS A 262 2.71 -0.54 -13.33
C LYS A 262 1.87 0.28 -12.35
N CYS A 263 1.34 -0.38 -11.32
CA CYS A 263 0.55 0.22 -10.25
C CYS A 263 1.13 -0.11 -8.85
N PRO A 264 2.42 0.21 -8.59
CA PRO A 264 3.06 -0.10 -7.32
C PRO A 264 2.43 0.62 -6.12
N GLU A 265 2.02 1.88 -6.26
CA GLU A 265 1.48 2.68 -5.15
C GLU A 265 0.09 2.18 -4.76
N LEU A 266 -0.78 1.87 -5.74
CA LEU A 266 -2.08 1.26 -5.45
C LEU A 266 -1.94 -0.12 -4.79
N ALA A 267 -1.00 -0.95 -5.26
CA ALA A 267 -0.78 -2.28 -4.69
C ALA A 267 -0.33 -2.18 -3.22
N GLU A 268 0.61 -1.27 -2.93
CA GLU A 268 1.07 -1.03 -1.57
C GLU A 268 -0.03 -0.44 -0.69
N ALA A 269 -0.81 0.51 -1.23
CA ALA A 269 -1.94 1.08 -0.51
C ALA A 269 -2.96 0.00 -0.09
N LEU A 270 -3.28 -0.95 -0.97
CA LEU A 270 -4.15 -2.09 -0.64
C LEU A 270 -3.56 -3.00 0.45
N GLU A 271 -2.24 -3.20 0.49
CA GLU A 271 -1.57 -3.98 1.54
C GLU A 271 -1.55 -3.27 2.89
N GLN A 272 -1.42 -1.94 2.88
CA GLN A 272 -1.15 -1.14 4.08
C GLN A 272 -2.42 -0.58 4.73
N GLN A 273 -3.47 -0.35 3.95
CA GLN A 273 -4.68 0.31 4.45
C GLN A 273 -5.32 -0.50 5.58
N SER A 274 -5.45 0.15 6.72
CA SER A 274 -5.91 -0.46 7.96
C SER A 274 -7.12 0.24 8.53
N PHE A 275 -7.78 -0.39 9.50
CA PHE A 275 -8.86 0.25 10.24
C PHE A 275 -8.32 1.16 11.36
N ASP A 276 -8.97 2.29 11.56
CA ASP A 276 -8.79 3.16 12.70
C ASP A 276 -9.49 2.58 13.95
N LYS A 277 -9.32 3.26 15.10
CA LYS A 277 -9.94 2.89 16.37
C LYS A 277 -11.49 2.86 16.35
N ASN A 278 -12.12 3.45 15.33
CA ASN A 278 -13.57 3.48 15.17
C ASN A 278 -14.07 2.43 14.15
N GLY A 279 -13.17 1.61 13.59
CA GLY A 279 -13.51 0.61 12.58
C GLY A 279 -13.77 1.19 11.19
N LEU A 280 -13.26 2.39 10.89
CA LEU A 280 -13.26 3.00 9.55
C LEU A 280 -11.86 2.90 8.93
N PRO A 281 -11.71 2.91 7.61
CA PRO A 281 -10.38 3.01 6.99
C PRO A 281 -9.62 4.23 7.53
N ASP A 282 -8.41 3.99 8.04
CA ASP A 282 -7.54 5.03 8.57
C ASP A 282 -7.09 6.00 7.47
N LYS A 283 -7.32 7.29 7.68
CA LYS A 283 -6.91 8.36 6.77
C LYS A 283 -5.60 9.04 7.18
N SER A 284 -5.06 8.72 8.36
CA SER A 284 -3.86 9.38 8.88
C SER A 284 -2.57 8.90 8.20
N SER A 285 -2.59 7.69 7.65
CA SER A 285 -1.48 7.09 6.89
C SER A 285 -1.33 7.65 5.47
N GLY A 286 -2.34 8.32 4.91
CA GLY A 286 -2.30 8.93 3.57
C GLY A 286 -2.31 7.93 2.40
N VAL A 287 -2.49 6.64 2.68
CA VAL A 287 -2.54 5.58 1.65
C VAL A 287 -3.93 5.44 1.02
N ASP A 288 -4.94 6.18 1.48
CA ASP A 288 -6.33 6.01 1.05
C ASP A 288 -6.63 6.59 -0.34
N HIS A 289 -5.84 7.53 -0.84
CA HIS A 289 -6.12 8.27 -2.09
C HIS A 289 -6.24 7.37 -3.34
N PRO A 290 -5.24 6.54 -3.71
CA PRO A 290 -5.36 5.65 -4.85
C PRO A 290 -6.48 4.61 -4.67
N ILE A 291 -6.71 4.20 -3.43
CA ILE A 291 -7.74 3.22 -3.06
C ILE A 291 -9.15 3.79 -3.21
N ASP A 292 -9.40 5.02 -2.76
CA ASP A 292 -10.71 5.67 -2.87
C ASP A 292 -11.08 5.82 -4.36
N GLY A 293 -10.12 6.22 -5.20
CA GLY A 293 -10.27 6.24 -6.65
C GLY A 293 -10.65 4.88 -7.24
N LEU A 294 -9.90 3.81 -6.90
CA LEU A 294 -10.23 2.44 -7.30
C LEU A 294 -11.62 2.02 -6.80
N GLY A 295 -11.96 2.33 -5.55
CA GLY A 295 -13.20 1.94 -4.89
C GLY A 295 -14.44 2.48 -5.59
N TYR A 296 -14.41 3.73 -6.07
CA TYR A 296 -15.50 4.29 -6.87
C TYR A 296 -15.71 3.54 -8.19
N LEU A 297 -14.61 3.23 -8.88
CA LEU A 297 -14.65 2.49 -10.14
C LEU A 297 -15.18 1.05 -9.94
N VAL A 298 -14.66 0.34 -8.94
CA VAL A 298 -15.06 -1.04 -8.65
C VAL A 298 -16.52 -1.10 -8.21
N TYR A 299 -16.94 -0.22 -7.30
CA TYR A 299 -18.33 -0.19 -6.84
C TYR A 299 -19.33 0.05 -7.98
N TRP A 300 -18.95 0.83 -9.01
CA TRP A 300 -19.80 1.06 -10.17
C TRP A 300 -20.10 -0.23 -10.94
N TYR A 301 -19.09 -1.08 -11.14
CA TYR A 301 -19.23 -2.31 -11.95
C TYR A 301 -19.61 -3.53 -11.12
N PHE A 302 -19.18 -3.60 -9.87
CA PHE A 302 -19.34 -4.75 -8.98
C PHE A 302 -19.92 -4.34 -7.61
N PRO A 303 -21.09 -3.67 -7.56
CA PRO A 303 -21.67 -3.25 -6.29
C PRO A 303 -22.11 -4.46 -5.45
N ILE A 304 -22.01 -4.33 -4.12
CA ILE A 304 -22.55 -5.33 -3.20
C ILE A 304 -24.09 -5.32 -3.30
N SER A 305 -24.64 -6.36 -3.91
CA SER A 305 -26.09 -6.58 -3.95
C SER A 305 -26.56 -7.05 -2.58
N LYS A 306 -27.32 -6.19 -1.87
CA LYS A 306 -28.00 -6.61 -0.63
C LYS A 306 -29.13 -7.60 -0.99
N PRO A 307 -29.27 -8.75 -0.32
CA PRO A 307 -30.42 -9.62 -0.52
C PRO A 307 -31.69 -8.80 -0.26
N LYS A 308 -32.64 -8.81 -1.20
CA LYS A 308 -33.97 -8.26 -0.91
C LYS A 308 -34.57 -9.09 0.23
N ALA A 309 -34.87 -8.47 1.35
CA ALA A 309 -35.64 -9.11 2.41
C ALA A 309 -36.90 -9.73 1.79
N ARG A 310 -37.09 -11.05 1.96
CA ARG A 310 -38.35 -11.71 1.59
C ARG A 310 -39.44 -11.04 2.41
N LEU A 311 -40.28 -10.23 1.77
CA LEU A 311 -41.58 -9.87 2.32
C LEU A 311 -42.31 -11.19 2.60
N SER A 312 -42.49 -11.52 3.87
CA SER A 312 -43.45 -12.53 4.28
C SER A 312 -44.82 -12.03 3.84
N MET A 313 -45.35 -12.60 2.75
CA MET A 313 -46.78 -12.55 2.47
C MET A 313 -47.47 -13.33 3.58
N ASN A 314 -47.96 -12.61 4.58
CA ASN A 314 -49.03 -13.14 5.43
C ASN A 314 -50.25 -13.27 4.55
N ILE A 315 -50.55 -14.49 4.15
CA ILE A 315 -51.86 -14.89 3.64
C ILE A 315 -52.75 -14.99 4.88
N GLY A 316 -53.63 -14.00 5.05
CA GLY A 316 -54.78 -14.03 5.93
C GLY A 316 -56.03 -13.82 5.09
#